data_AF-A0A392WBM4-F1
#
_entry.id   AF-A0A392WBM4-F1
#
_cell.length_a   1.000
_cell.length_b   1.000
_cell.length_c   1.000
_cell.angle_alpha   90.00
_cell.angle_beta   90.00
_cell.angle_gamma   90.00
#
_symmetry.space_group_name_H-M   'P 1'
#
loop_
_entity.id
_entity.type
_entity.pdbx_description
1 polymer ?
#
loop_
_entity_poly.entity_id
_entity_poly.type
_entity_poly.pdbx_seq_one_letter_code
_entity_poly.pdbx_strand_id
1 'polypeptide(L)' 'LHDEADHWWGNAKQRLEVDGAFITWARFKREFLTKYFPADERNRKVIEFMELKQGGMSVSEYAAKFE' A
#
# COMPACT_ATOMS: atom_id res chain seq x y z
N LEU A 1 -5.47 -13.57 4.37
CA LEU A 1 -4.56 -12.64 3.67
C LEU A 1 -3.51 -13.40 2.86
N HIS A 2 -2.86 -14.43 3.40
CA HIS A 2 -1.86 -15.22 2.67
C HIS A 2 -2.41 -15.80 1.36
N ASP A 3 -3.56 -16.48 1.41
CA ASP A 3 -4.17 -17.09 0.23
C ASP A 3 -4.54 -16.06 -0.85
N GLU A 4 -5.08 -14.90 -0.47
CA GLU A 4 -5.47 -13.85 -1.43
C GLU A 4 -4.24 -13.21 -2.11
N ALA A 5 -3.19 -12.98 -1.33
CA ALA A 5 -1.92 -12.44 -1.84
C ALA A 5 -1.24 -13.42 -2.79
N ASP A 6 -1.25 -14.71 -2.48
CA ASP A 6 -0.65 -15.75 -3.31
C ASP A 6 -1.43 -15.93 -4.63
N HIS A 7 -2.76 -15.96 -4.56
CA HIS A 7 -3.61 -16.02 -5.76
C HIS A 7 -3.45 -14.77 -6.63
N TRP A 8 -3.43 -13.58 -6.05
CA TRP A 8 -3.20 -12.35 -6.79
C TRP A 8 -1.82 -12.36 -7.46
N TRP A 9 -0.77 -12.72 -6.72
CA TRP A 9 0.59 -12.70 -7.23
C TRP A 9 0.79 -13.70 -8.36
N GLY A 10 0.21 -14.90 -8.28
CA GLY A 10 0.26 -15.88 -9.37
C GLY A 10 -0.30 -15.34 -10.69
N ASN A 11 -1.45 -14.65 -10.63
CA ASN A 11 -2.06 -14.01 -11.80
C ASN A 11 -1.27 -12.80 -12.30
N ALA A 12 -0.80 -11.94 -11.38
CA ALA A 12 -0.01 -10.77 -11.73
C ALA A 12 1.32 -11.16 -12.39
N LYS A 13 2.00 -12.18 -11.85
CA LYS A 13 3.26 -12.70 -12.38
C LYS A 13 3.13 -13.17 -13.83
N GLN A 14 2.11 -13.97 -14.14
CA GLN A 14 1.83 -14.40 -15.52
C GLN A 14 1.67 -13.22 -16.49
N ARG A 15 0.96 -12.16 -16.09
CA ARG A 15 0.77 -10.95 -16.91
C ARG A 15 2.06 -10.14 -17.07
N LEU A 16 2.95 -10.18 -16.08
CA LEU A 16 4.18 -9.39 -16.09
C LEU A 16 5.33 -10.08 -16.83
N GLU A 17 5.35 -11.41 -16.86
CA GLU A 17 6.36 -12.23 -17.56
C GLU A 17 6.05 -12.43 -19.06
N VAL A 18 5.02 -11.76 -19.60
CA VAL A 18 4.73 -11.76 -21.04
C VAL A 18 6.00 -11.38 -21.81
N ASP A 19 6.27 -12.13 -22.88
CA ASP A 19 7.46 -12.06 -23.73
C ASP A 19 8.80 -12.35 -23.04
N GLY A 20 8.78 -13.07 -21.91
CA GLY A 20 10.00 -13.46 -21.18
C GLY A 20 10.67 -12.30 -20.46
N ALA A 21 9.96 -11.18 -20.28
CA ALA A 21 10.48 -10.00 -19.61
C ALA A 21 10.70 -10.25 -18.11
N PHE A 22 11.90 -9.93 -17.61
CA PHE A 22 12.20 -9.99 -16.18
C PHE A 22 11.33 -9.00 -15.40
N ILE A 23 10.74 -9.45 -14.28
CA ILE A 23 9.99 -8.57 -13.38
C ILE A 23 10.99 -7.77 -12.53
N THR A 24 11.21 -6.52 -12.91
CA THR A 24 11.98 -5.58 -12.08
C THR A 24 11.23 -5.25 -10.79
N TRP A 25 11.98 -4.93 -9.72
CA TRP A 25 11.40 -4.48 -8.45
C TRP A 25 10.47 -3.27 -8.60
N ALA A 26 10.79 -2.35 -9.53
CA ALA A 26 9.96 -1.20 -9.82
C ALA A 26 8.59 -1.61 -10.40
N ARG A 27 8.58 -2.59 -11.31
CA ARG A 27 7.36 -3.10 -11.93
C ARG A 27 6.49 -3.86 -10.92
N PHE A 28 7.10 -4.69 -10.09
CA PHE A 28 6.43 -5.34 -8.95
C PHE A 28 5.74 -4.30 -8.05
N LYS A 29 6.51 -3.32 -7.54
CA LYS A 29 6.00 -2.30 -6.61
C LYS A 29 4.80 -1.55 -7.19
N ARG A 30 4.83 -1.23 -8.48
CA ARG A 30 3.71 -0.55 -9.14
C ARG A 30 2.43 -1.38 -9.08
N GLU A 31 2.47 -2.65 -9.48
CA GLU A 31 1.29 -3.51 -9.47
C GLU A 31 0.79 -3.78 -8.05
N PHE A 32 1.71 -4.01 -7.11
CA PHE A 32 1.40 -4.21 -5.71
C PHE A 32 0.66 -2.99 -5.12
N LEU A 33 1.21 -1.78 -5.31
CA LEU A 33 0.60 -0.56 -4.82
C LEU A 33 -0.75 -0.26 -5.49
N THR A 34 -0.90 -0.57 -6.78
CA THR A 34 -2.21 -0.42 -7.45
C THR A 34 -3.28 -1.31 -6.83
N LYS A 35 -2.95 -2.56 -6.48
CA LYS A 35 -3.91 -3.53 -5.91
C LYS A 35 -4.21 -3.26 -4.44
N TYR A 36 -3.18 -3.04 -3.62
CA TYR A 36 -3.30 -3.00 -2.16
C TYR A 36 -3.30 -1.59 -1.57
N PHE A 37 -2.88 -0.61 -2.36
CA PHE A 37 -2.84 0.79 -1.92
C PHE A 37 -3.45 1.71 -2.99
N PRO A 38 -4.73 1.49 -3.35
CA PRO A 38 -5.41 2.24 -4.40
C PRO A 38 -5.47 3.74 -4.06
N ALA A 39 -5.62 4.58 -5.08
CA ALA A 39 -5.57 6.03 -4.93
C ALA A 39 -6.52 6.56 -3.85
N ASP A 40 -7.71 5.99 -3.73
CA ASP A 40 -8.69 6.40 -2.72
C ASP A 40 -8.21 6.13 -1.30
N GLU A 41 -7.56 4.98 -1.07
CA GLU A 41 -6.99 4.67 0.25
C GLU A 41 -5.75 5.48 0.57
N ARG A 42 -4.97 5.85 -0.45
CA ARG A 42 -3.90 6.84 -0.28
C ARG A 42 -4.48 8.20 0.07
N ASN A 43 -5.51 8.65 -0.65
CA ASN A 43 -6.14 9.94 -0.43
C ASN A 43 -6.80 10.00 0.96
N ARG A 44 -7.46 8.93 1.41
CA ARG A 44 -8.01 8.82 2.76
C ARG A 44 -6.91 8.92 3.81
N LYS A 45 -5.79 8.21 3.64
CA LYS A 45 -4.63 8.30 4.54
C LYS A 45 -3.99 9.68 4.55
N VAL A 46 -3.95 10.37 3.39
CA VAL A 46 -3.47 11.76 3.30
C VAL A 46 -4.41 12.71 4.04
N ILE A 47 -5.72 12.57 3.90
CA ILE A 47 -6.70 13.37 4.65
C ILE A 47 -6.57 13.11 6.15
N GLU A 48 -6.52 11.83 6.56
CA GLU A 48 -6.28 11.43 7.96
C GLU A 48 -5.00 12.06 8.51
N PHE A 49 -3.94 12.12 7.70
CA PHE A 49 -2.67 12.78 8.03
C PHE A 49 -2.74 14.32 8.04
N MET A 50 -3.56 14.94 7.18
CA MET A 50 -3.76 16.40 7.17
C MET A 50 -4.64 16.87 8.33
N GLU A 51 -5.63 16.08 8.73
CA GLU A 51 -6.51 16.33 9.87
C GLU A 51 -5.86 15.98 11.21
N LEU A 52 -4.67 15.39 11.14
CA LEU A 52 -3.86 14.88 12.23
C LEU A 52 -3.23 16.02 13.04
N LYS A 53 -4.05 16.74 13.78
CA LYS A 53 -3.61 17.80 14.71
C LYS A 53 -3.40 17.20 16.09
N GLN A 54 -2.26 17.51 16.72
CA GLN A 54 -1.98 17.12 18.11
C GLN A 54 -3.09 17.62 19.07
N GLY A 55 -3.64 18.81 18.80
CA GLY A 55 -4.67 19.40 19.65
C GLY A 55 -4.11 19.64 21.06
N GLY A 56 -4.86 19.21 22.08
CA GLY A 56 -4.41 19.23 23.48
C GLY A 56 -3.72 17.93 23.95
N MET A 57 -3.47 16.96 23.06
CA MET A 57 -2.83 15.69 23.44
C MET A 57 -1.36 15.91 23.77
N SER A 58 -0.82 15.16 24.72
CA SER A 58 0.62 15.06 24.91
C SER A 58 1.25 14.33 23.71
N VAL A 59 2.55 14.55 23.48
CA VAL A 59 3.29 13.93 22.38
C VAL A 59 3.24 12.39 22.46
N SER A 60 3.24 11.83 23.68
CA SER A 60 3.12 10.38 23.91
C SER A 60 1.75 9.81 23.53
N GLU A 61 0.66 10.51 23.88
CA GLU A 61 -0.71 10.09 23.52
C GLU A 61 -0.95 10.19 22.02
N TYR A 62 -0.35 11.21 21.40
CA TYR A 62 -0.40 11.38 19.96
C TYR A 62 0.37 10.25 19.25
N ALA A 63 1.60 9.93 19.68
CA ALA A 63 2.40 8.86 19.08
C ALA A 63 1.70 7.49 19.13
N ALA A 64 1.12 7.13 20.28
CA ALA A 64 0.42 5.85 20.47
C ALA A 64 -0.84 5.69 19.58
N LYS A 65 -1.41 6.77 19.06
CA LYS A 65 -2.55 6.72 18.13
C LYS A 65 -2.13 6.37 16.69
N PHE A 66 -0.85 6.49 16.36
CA PHE A 66 -0.31 6.32 15.01
C PHE A 66 0.76 5.22 14.88
N GLU A 67 1.10 4.54 15.98
CA GLU A 67 1.75 3.21 15.98
C GLU A 67 0.75 2.09 15.68
#